data_AF-A0A1I6GLZ5-F1
#
_entry.id   AF-A0A1I6GLZ5-F1
#
_cell.length_a   1.000
_cell.length_b   1.000
_cell.length_c   1.000
_cell.angle_alpha   90.00
_cell.angle_beta   90.00
_cell.angle_gamma   90.00
#
_symmetry.space_group_name_H-M   'P 1'
#
loop_
_entity.id
_entity.type
_entity.pdbx_description
1 polymer ?
#
loop_
_entity_poly.entity_id
_entity_poly.type
_entity_poly.pdbx_seq_one_letter_code
_entity_poly.pdbx_strand_id
1 'polypeptide(L)' 'MNAPVRQSQADILSRLYDMKRKQIEQAVRQGNSLRCQVLEAEAEAISNALKAVR' A
#
# COMPACT_ATOMS: atom_id res chain seq x y z
N MET A 1 5.20 15.42 22.75
CA MET A 1 4.41 15.70 21.54
C MET A 1 4.97 14.88 20.37
N ASN A 2 4.38 13.72 20.04
CA ASN A 2 4.77 12.88 18.87
C ASN A 2 3.58 12.55 17.94
N ALA A 3 2.39 13.06 18.26
CA ALA A 3 1.14 12.77 17.55
C ALA A 3 1.08 13.29 16.09
N PRO A 4 1.62 14.48 15.74
CA PRO A 4 1.45 15.02 14.37
C PRO A 4 2.20 14.21 13.30
N VAL A 5 3.38 13.68 13.64
CA VAL A 5 4.24 12.96 12.70
C VAL A 5 3.69 11.56 12.40
N ARG A 6 3.17 10.86 13.42
CA ARG A 6 2.57 9.53 13.24
C ARG A 6 1.27 9.57 12.45
N GLN A 7 0.42 10.59 12.67
CA GLN A 7 -0.78 10.81 11.85
C GLN A 7 -0.40 11.06 10.39
N SER A 8 0.60 11.90 10.13
CA SER A 8 1.14 12.12 8.79
C SER A 8 1.67 10.83 8.14
N GLN A 9 2.39 9.99 8.88
CA GLN A 9 2.90 8.71 8.37
C GLN A 9 1.78 7.73 8.02
N ALA A 10 0.76 7.59 8.87
CA ALA A 10 -0.39 6.73 8.60
C ALA A 10 -1.18 7.21 7.37
N ASP A 11 -1.36 8.52 7.21
CA ASP A 11 -2.05 9.11 6.07
C ASP A 11 -1.30 8.86 4.75
N ILE A 12 0.04 9.01 4.77
CA ILE A 12 0.90 8.72 3.61
C ILE A 12 0.80 7.23 3.24
N LEU A 13 0.95 6.33 4.22
CA LEU A 13 0.88 4.89 3.98
C LEU A 13 -0.50 4.47 3.47
N SER A 14 -1.58 5.07 3.97
CA SER A 14 -2.95 4.81 3.50
C SER A 14 -3.12 5.21 2.04
N ARG A 15 -2.65 6.40 1.64
CA ARG A 15 -2.65 6.84 0.23
C ARG A 15 -1.83 5.92 -0.66
N LEU A 16 -0.64 5.50 -0.21
CA LEU A 16 0.20 4.57 -0.97
C LEU A 16 -0.49 3.22 -1.17
N TYR A 17 -1.15 2.70 -0.13
CA TYR A 17 -1.92 1.46 -0.21
C TYR A 17 -3.06 1.56 -1.22
N ASP A 18 -3.84 2.65 -1.20
CA ASP A 18 -4.93 2.89 -2.15
C ASP A 18 -4.42 2.99 -3.60
N MET A 19 -3.28 3.64 -3.80
CA MET A 19 -2.63 3.68 -5.12
C MET A 19 -2.19 2.29 -5.58
N LYS A 20 -1.62 1.47 -4.68
CA LYS A 20 -1.23 0.09 -5.00
C LYS A 20 -2.42 -0.77 -5.39
N ARG A 21 -3.56 -0.66 -4.69
CA ARG A 21 -4.79 -1.37 -5.07
C ARG A 21 -5.24 -1.06 -6.49
N LYS A 22 -5.22 0.22 -6.89
CA LYS A 22 -5.55 0.63 -8.28
C LYS A 22 -4.56 0.04 -9.30
N GLN A 23 -3.28 -0.02 -8.97
CA GLN A 23 -2.27 -0.64 -9.83
C GLN A 23 -2.49 -2.15 -9.99
N ILE A 24 -2.87 -2.85 -8.91
CA ILE A 24 -3.21 -4.28 -8.93
C ILE A 24 -4.41 -4.50 -9.84
N GLU A 25 -5.50 -3.73 -9.66
CA GLU A 25 -6.69 -3.85 -10.51
C GLU A 25 -6.38 -3.66 -12.00
N GLN A 26 -5.47 -2.73 -12.33
CA GLN A 26 -5.01 -2.54 -13.70
C GLN A 26 -4.16 -3.73 -14.20
N ALA A 27 -3.23 -4.23 -13.38
CA ALA A 27 -2.37 -5.35 -13.74
C ALA A 27 -3.15 -6.65 -13.94
N VAL A 28 -4.19 -6.88 -13.12
CA VAL A 28 -5.12 -8.00 -13.25
C VAL A 28 -5.85 -7.94 -14.59
N ARG A 29 -6.38 -6.77 -14.98
CA ARG A 29 -7.02 -6.59 -16.28
C ARG A 29 -6.07 -6.80 -17.46
N GLN A 30 -4.78 -6.54 -17.28
CA GLN A 30 -3.74 -6.75 -18.29
C GLN A 30 -3.23 -8.19 -18.35
N GLY A 31 -3.66 -9.07 -17.43
CA GLY A 31 -3.22 -10.47 -17.38
C GLY A 31 -1.74 -10.65 -17.02
N ASN A 32 -1.09 -9.64 -16.44
CA ASN A 32 0.34 -9.70 -16.11
C ASN A 32 0.55 -10.29 -14.71
N SER A 33 0.65 -11.61 -14.64
CA SER A 33 0.72 -12.37 -13.38
C SER A 33 1.91 -11.98 -12.49
N LEU A 34 3.11 -11.83 -13.06
CA LEU A 34 4.30 -11.42 -12.30
C LEU A 34 4.13 -10.01 -11.72
N ARG A 35 3.60 -9.09 -12.53
CA ARG A 35 3.35 -7.72 -12.06
C ARG A 35 2.29 -7.69 -10.96
N CYS A 36 1.25 -8.51 -11.04
CA CYS A 36 0.27 -8.65 -9.95
C CYS A 36 0.94 -9.13 -8.66
N GLN A 37 1.75 -10.20 -8.71
CA GLN A 37 2.43 -10.74 -7.53
C GLN A 37 3.34 -9.72 -6.86
N VAL A 38 4.11 -8.96 -7.66
CA VAL A 38 4.96 -7.88 -7.12
C VAL A 38 4.12 -6.80 -6.45
N LEU A 39 3.06 -6.34 -7.11
CA LEU A 39 2.20 -5.29 -6.57
C LEU A 39 1.45 -5.74 -5.30
N GLU A 40 1.06 -7.01 -5.23
CA GLU A 40 0.44 -7.62 -4.04
C GLU A 40 1.42 -7.67 -2.87
N ALA A 41 2.67 -8.10 -3.10
CA ALA A 41 3.71 -8.11 -2.07
C ALA A 41 4.02 -6.70 -1.55
N GLU A 42 4.05 -5.69 -2.44
CA GLU A 42 4.21 -4.29 -2.05
C GLU A 42 3.02 -3.78 -1.22
N ALA A 43 1.78 -4.13 -1.62
CA ALA A 43 0.58 -3.76 -0.87
C ALA A 43 0.56 -4.40 0.52
N GLU A 44 1.01 -5.66 0.64
CA GLU A 44 1.16 -6.35 1.92
C GLU A 44 2.19 -5.66 2.82
N ALA A 45 3.36 -5.29 2.28
CA ALA A 45 4.37 -4.55 3.03
C ALA A 45 3.84 -3.21 3.57
N ILE A 46 3.09 -2.46 2.77
CA ILE A 46 2.47 -1.19 3.20
C ILE A 46 1.40 -1.44 4.26
N SER A 47 0.58 -2.48 4.11
CA SER A 47 -0.43 -2.87 5.10
C SER A 47 0.21 -3.21 6.45
N ASN A 48 1.33 -3.94 6.43
CA ASN A 48 2.08 -4.28 7.63
C ASN A 48 2.70 -3.04 8.28
N ALA A 49 3.22 -2.10 7.49
CA ALA A 49 3.69 -0.81 7.99
C ALA A 49 2.55 0.01 8.65
N LEU A 50 1.35 0.04 8.04
CA LEU A 50 0.17 0.69 8.61
C LEU A 50 -0.22 0.09 9.97
N LYS A 51 -0.21 -1.24 10.08
CA LYS A 51 -0.49 -1.95 11.34
C LYS A 51 0.54 -1.63 12.42
N ALA A 52 1.81 -1.40 12.06
CA ALA A 52 2.87 -1.07 13.01
C ALA A 52 2.82 0.40 13.51
N VAL A 53 2.19 1.29 12.74
CA VAL A 53 2.02 2.71 13.10
C VAL A 53 0.77 2.95 13.96
N ARG A 54 -0.23 2.08 13.83
CA ARG A 54 -1.50 2.11 14.58
C ARG A 54 -1.33 1.59 16.01
#